data_AF-F2JK72-F1
#
_entry.id   AF-F2JK72-F1
#
_cell.length_a   1.000
_cell.length_b   1.000
_cell.length_c   1.000
_cell.angle_alpha   90.00
_cell.angle_beta   90.00
_cell.angle_gamma   90.00
#
_symmetry.space_group_name_H-M   'P 1'
#
loop_
_entity.id
_entity.type
_entity.pdbx_description
1 polymer ?
#
loop_
_entity_poly.entity_id
_entity_poly.type
_entity_poly.pdbx_seq_one_letter_code
_entity_poly.pdbx_strand_id
1 'polypeptide(L)'
;MSDKKELVLKETHSRLNQLLATKMEAMPKDFNQTRFLQNCMTVLQDTKGIENCHPVSIARTLLKGAFLGLDFFQRECYAIPYGGELQFQTDYKGETKMAKKYSIRDIKDIYAKVVRKGDEFKEEIVAGQQVVDFKPLPFNDAEIIGAFAVVLYQDGGMEYETMSTKQIEGIRDNFSKMKNGLMWTKTPEEAYKKTVLRRLTKKIEKDFASIDQAKAYEESSDMQFKQDEQKQDAKDPFADAVDVEFTEETEGQVRLDGEADGAK
;
A
#
# COMPACT_ATOMS: atom_id res chain seq x y z
N MET A 1 -23.83 26.38 5.98
CA MET A 1 -23.10 25.09 6.12
C MET A 1 -23.84 23.95 5.41
N SER A 2 -25.15 23.77 5.63
CA SER A 2 -25.97 22.72 4.98
C SER A 2 -25.94 22.78 3.43
N ASP A 3 -26.21 23.94 2.83
CA ASP A 3 -26.23 24.11 1.36
C ASP A 3 -24.90 23.78 0.67
N LYS A 4 -23.77 24.15 1.30
CA LYS A 4 -22.43 23.89 0.74
C LYS A 4 -22.16 22.39 0.70
N LYS A 5 -22.51 21.67 1.76
CA LYS A 5 -22.35 20.21 1.83
C LYS A 5 -23.22 19.53 0.77
N GLU A 6 -24.48 19.94 0.64
CA GLU A 6 -25.39 19.39 -0.36
C GLU A 6 -24.89 19.60 -1.79
N LEU A 7 -24.39 20.80 -2.10
CA LEU A 7 -23.79 21.10 -3.40
C LEU A 7 -22.58 20.21 -3.71
N VAL A 8 -21.67 20.07 -2.74
CA VAL A 8 -20.49 19.18 -2.86
C VAL A 8 -20.91 17.74 -3.12
N LEU A 9 -21.88 17.22 -2.35
CA LEU A 9 -22.38 15.85 -2.53
C LEU A 9 -23.03 15.63 -3.89
N LYS A 10 -23.84 16.59 -4.37
CA LYS A 10 -24.49 16.53 -5.68
C LYS A 10 -23.46 16.53 -6.82
N GLU A 11 -22.47 17.41 -6.73
CA GLU A 11 -21.40 17.49 -7.74
C GLU A 11 -20.52 16.24 -7.71
N THR A 12 -20.16 15.73 -6.53
CA THR A 12 -19.43 14.47 -6.36
C THR A 12 -20.20 13.31 -6.98
N HIS A 13 -21.50 13.18 -6.72
CA HIS A 13 -22.32 12.11 -7.28
C HIS A 13 -22.28 12.13 -8.81
N SER A 14 -22.49 13.29 -9.42
CA SER A 14 -22.44 13.44 -10.88
C SER A 14 -21.08 13.05 -11.46
N ARG A 15 -19.99 13.56 -10.86
CA ARG A 15 -18.61 13.28 -11.31
C ARG A 15 -18.24 11.81 -11.12
N LEU A 16 -18.56 11.21 -9.98
CA LEU A 16 -18.28 9.81 -9.71
C LEU A 16 -19.05 8.92 -10.68
N ASN A 17 -20.33 9.19 -10.91
CA ASN A 17 -21.12 8.40 -11.85
C ASN A 17 -20.54 8.46 -13.28
N GLN A 18 -20.08 9.64 -13.72
CA GLN A 18 -19.41 9.79 -15.00
C GLN A 18 -18.09 9.00 -15.05
N LEU A 19 -17.24 9.11 -14.03
CA LEU A 19 -15.97 8.40 -13.96
C LEU A 19 -16.16 6.87 -13.97
N LEU A 20 -17.14 6.37 -13.21
CA LEU A 20 -17.49 4.95 -13.19
C LEU A 20 -17.89 4.48 -14.59
N ALA A 21 -18.78 5.21 -15.27
CA ALA A 21 -19.22 4.88 -16.62
C ALA A 21 -18.07 4.87 -17.64
N THR A 22 -17.13 5.82 -17.56
CA THR A 22 -15.97 5.88 -18.46
C THR A 22 -14.94 4.79 -18.19
N LYS A 23 -14.85 4.29 -16.95
CA LYS A 23 -13.82 3.35 -16.51
C LYS A 23 -14.37 1.95 -16.18
N MET A 24 -15.54 1.59 -16.72
CA MET A 24 -16.20 0.32 -16.43
C MET A 24 -15.32 -0.90 -16.71
N GLU A 25 -14.52 -0.88 -17.78
CA GLU A 25 -13.64 -1.99 -18.16
C GLU A 25 -12.50 -2.24 -17.15
N ALA A 26 -12.14 -1.22 -16.35
CA ALA A 26 -11.12 -1.34 -15.31
C ALA A 26 -11.70 -1.81 -13.96
N MET A 27 -13.02 -2.02 -13.86
CA MET A 27 -13.68 -2.45 -12.62
C MET A 27 -13.55 -3.97 -12.41
N PRO A 28 -13.69 -4.45 -11.16
CA PRO A 28 -13.80 -5.88 -10.90
C PRO A 28 -14.98 -6.53 -11.65
N LYS A 29 -14.85 -7.81 -12.03
CA LYS A 29 -15.87 -8.54 -12.82
C LYS A 29 -17.27 -8.56 -12.18
N ASP A 30 -17.34 -8.55 -10.86
CA ASP A 30 -18.53 -8.57 -10.01
C ASP A 30 -18.97 -7.16 -9.54
N PHE A 31 -18.43 -6.10 -10.15
CA PHE A 31 -18.71 -4.73 -9.73
C PHE A 31 -20.16 -4.33 -9.99
N ASN A 32 -20.81 -3.77 -8.96
CA ASN A 32 -22.16 -3.23 -9.05
C ASN A 32 -22.12 -1.71 -8.83
N GLN A 33 -22.26 -0.96 -9.93
CA GLN A 33 -22.16 0.50 -9.94
C GLN A 33 -23.22 1.17 -9.06
N THR A 34 -24.48 0.74 -9.14
CA THR A 34 -25.58 1.34 -8.37
C THR A 34 -25.35 1.17 -6.87
N ARG A 35 -25.03 -0.05 -6.43
CA ARG A 35 -24.72 -0.34 -5.02
C ARG A 35 -23.53 0.46 -4.53
N PHE A 36 -22.45 0.48 -5.32
CA PHE A 36 -21.24 1.22 -4.96
C PHE A 36 -21.51 2.72 -4.78
N LEU A 37 -22.24 3.33 -5.72
CA LEU A 37 -22.60 4.75 -5.68
C LEU A 37 -23.46 5.06 -4.45
N GLN A 38 -24.48 4.24 -4.17
CA GLN A 38 -25.32 4.37 -2.97
C GLN A 38 -24.49 4.30 -1.69
N ASN A 39 -23.63 3.29 -1.55
CA ASN A 39 -22.78 3.12 -0.38
C ASN A 39 -21.83 4.30 -0.19
N CYS A 40 -21.23 4.81 -1.27
CA CYS A 40 -20.39 6.00 -1.21
C CYS A 40 -21.15 7.23 -0.73
N MET A 41 -22.34 7.50 -1.30
CA MET A 41 -23.11 8.68 -0.92
C MET A 41 -23.58 8.63 0.53
N THR A 42 -24.00 7.47 1.02
CA THR A 42 -24.35 7.26 2.43
C THR A 42 -23.17 7.59 3.34
N VAL A 43 -21.97 7.10 3.04
CA VAL A 43 -20.77 7.40 3.84
C VAL A 43 -20.44 8.90 3.80
N LEU A 44 -20.48 9.53 2.63
CA LEU A 44 -20.16 10.96 2.50
C LEU A 44 -21.15 11.88 3.24
N GLN A 45 -22.42 11.48 3.37
CA GLN A 45 -23.40 12.21 4.16
C GLN A 45 -22.99 12.30 5.64
N ASP A 46 -22.37 11.27 6.19
CA ASP A 46 -21.93 11.23 7.59
C ASP A 46 -20.49 11.74 7.79
N THR A 47 -19.71 11.89 6.71
CA THR A 47 -18.34 12.40 6.75
C THR A 47 -18.32 13.88 7.17
N LYS A 48 -17.64 14.17 8.30
CA LYS A 48 -17.45 15.52 8.83
C LYS A 48 -16.38 16.27 8.02
N GLY A 49 -16.65 17.53 7.66
CA GLY A 49 -15.70 18.39 6.94
C GLY A 49 -15.60 18.11 5.45
N ILE A 50 -16.46 17.25 4.89
CA ILE A 50 -16.49 16.94 3.46
C ILE A 50 -16.83 18.17 2.61
N GLU A 51 -17.58 19.13 3.16
CA GLU A 51 -17.91 20.41 2.54
C GLU A 51 -16.70 21.32 2.31
N ASN A 52 -15.53 20.98 2.87
CA ASN A 52 -14.27 21.67 2.65
C ASN A 52 -13.39 20.95 1.62
N CYS A 53 -13.80 19.78 1.15
CA CYS A 53 -13.07 19.01 0.14
C CYS A 53 -13.54 19.37 -1.27
N HIS A 54 -12.64 19.32 -2.25
CA HIS A 54 -12.98 19.51 -3.65
C HIS A 54 -13.73 18.31 -4.23
N PRO A 55 -14.91 18.47 -4.89
CA PRO A 55 -15.70 17.37 -5.45
C PRO A 55 -14.92 16.42 -6.38
N VAL A 56 -13.96 16.96 -7.13
CA VAL A 56 -13.06 16.18 -8.00
C VAL A 56 -12.14 15.27 -7.19
N SER A 57 -11.54 15.78 -6.10
CA SER A 57 -10.71 14.98 -5.19
C SER A 57 -11.53 13.85 -4.58
N ILE A 58 -12.74 14.16 -4.10
CA ILE A 58 -13.67 13.18 -3.53
C ILE A 58 -13.97 12.06 -4.54
N ALA A 59 -14.39 12.42 -5.76
CA ALA A 59 -14.76 11.44 -6.78
C ALA A 59 -13.59 10.55 -7.19
N ARG A 60 -12.37 11.10 -7.32
CA ARG A 60 -11.14 10.34 -7.62
C ARG A 60 -10.79 9.38 -6.50
N THR A 61 -10.91 9.80 -5.24
CA THR A 61 -10.65 8.95 -4.07
C THR A 61 -11.64 7.79 -3.99
N LEU A 62 -12.93 8.03 -4.26
CA LEU A 62 -13.93 6.96 -4.32
C LEU A 62 -13.67 6.00 -5.49
N LEU A 63 -13.24 6.52 -6.64
CA LEU A 63 -12.91 5.69 -7.80
C LEU A 63 -11.81 4.65 -7.50
N LYS A 64 -10.83 4.98 -6.64
CA LYS A 64 -9.82 4.01 -6.18
C LYS A 64 -10.45 2.82 -5.46
N GLY A 65 -11.43 3.07 -4.58
CA GLY A 65 -12.19 2.01 -3.92
C GLY A 65 -12.94 1.12 -4.92
N ALA A 66 -13.50 1.71 -5.98
CA ALA A 66 -14.17 0.97 -7.04
C ALA A 66 -13.21 0.04 -7.80
N PHE A 67 -12.04 0.55 -8.21
CA PHE A 67 -11.01 -0.25 -8.89
C PHE A 67 -10.57 -1.44 -8.03
N LEU A 68 -10.35 -1.21 -6.73
CA LEU A 68 -9.91 -2.25 -5.80
C LEU A 68 -11.05 -3.17 -5.32
N GLY A 69 -12.29 -2.94 -5.76
CA GLY A 69 -13.45 -3.71 -5.32
C GLY A 69 -13.75 -3.60 -3.82
N LEU A 70 -13.39 -2.46 -3.22
CA LEU A 70 -13.55 -2.18 -1.80
C LEU A 70 -14.79 -1.33 -1.53
N ASP A 71 -15.40 -1.56 -0.38
CA ASP A 71 -16.62 -0.88 0.05
C ASP A 71 -16.37 0.04 1.25
N PHE A 72 -16.73 1.33 1.07
CA PHE A 72 -16.59 2.35 2.11
C PHE A 72 -17.59 2.16 3.25
N PHE A 73 -18.80 1.69 2.96
CA PHE A 73 -19.87 1.52 3.94
C PHE A 73 -19.60 0.30 4.84
N GLN A 74 -19.07 -0.79 4.28
CA GLN A 74 -18.65 -1.97 5.02
C GLN A 74 -17.30 -1.79 5.75
N ARG A 75 -16.69 -0.59 5.67
CA ARG A 75 -15.40 -0.25 6.28
C ARG A 75 -14.25 -1.14 5.80
N GLU A 76 -14.27 -1.51 4.53
CA GLU A 76 -13.14 -2.16 3.87
C GLU A 76 -12.08 -1.14 3.44
N CYS A 77 -12.50 0.10 3.22
CA CYS A 77 -11.65 1.27 3.02
C CYS A 77 -12.31 2.51 3.65
N TYR A 78 -11.53 3.57 3.78
CA TYR A 78 -11.95 4.84 4.35
C TYR A 78 -11.59 6.00 3.42
N ALA A 79 -12.41 7.03 3.51
CA ALA A 79 -12.21 8.31 2.88
C ALA A 79 -12.12 9.38 3.98
N ILE A 80 -10.92 9.92 4.20
CA ILE A 80 -10.62 10.77 5.36
C ILE A 80 -10.33 12.19 4.87
N PRO A 81 -11.16 13.19 5.23
CA PRO A 81 -10.88 14.59 4.91
C PRO A 81 -9.60 15.06 5.58
N TYR A 82 -8.67 15.62 4.80
CA TYR A 82 -7.43 16.18 5.29
C TYR A 82 -6.92 17.28 4.35
N GLY A 83 -6.62 18.46 4.89
CA GLY A 83 -6.01 19.55 4.11
C GLY A 83 -6.82 20.05 2.91
N GLY A 84 -8.16 19.95 2.94
CA GLY A 84 -9.02 20.33 1.80
C GLY A 84 -9.15 19.26 0.71
N GLU A 85 -8.58 18.07 0.94
CA GLU A 85 -8.69 16.91 0.06
C GLU A 85 -9.25 15.70 0.80
N LEU A 86 -9.61 14.65 0.06
CA LEU A 86 -10.07 13.39 0.63
C LEU A 86 -9.02 12.31 0.41
N GLN A 87 -8.44 11.79 1.50
CA GLN A 87 -7.42 10.74 1.43
C GLN A 87 -8.06 9.35 1.41
N PHE A 88 -7.55 8.48 0.54
CA PHE A 88 -7.93 7.07 0.49
C PHE A 88 -7.06 6.27 1.45
N GLN A 89 -7.67 5.42 2.27
CA GLN A 89 -6.95 4.48 3.12
C GLN A 89 -7.66 3.13 3.13
N THR A 90 -6.91 2.05 2.94
CA THR A 90 -7.44 0.69 3.08
C THR A 90 -7.59 0.31 4.54
N ASP A 91 -8.65 -0.43 4.87
CA ASP A 91 -8.75 -1.16 6.13
C ASP A 91 -8.08 -2.54 5.99
N TYR A 92 -7.72 -3.17 7.11
CA TYR A 92 -7.16 -4.53 7.08
C TYR A 92 -8.16 -5.56 6.54
N LYS A 93 -9.46 -5.31 6.73
CA LYS A 93 -10.54 -6.10 6.11
C LYS A 93 -10.50 -5.98 4.58
N GLY A 94 -10.30 -4.77 4.06
CA GLY A 94 -10.15 -4.54 2.62
C GLY A 94 -8.88 -5.17 2.08
N GLU A 95 -7.75 -5.05 2.78
CA GLU A 95 -6.50 -5.71 2.38
C GLU A 95 -6.64 -7.23 2.35
N THR A 96 -7.36 -7.82 3.30
CA THR A 96 -7.66 -9.25 3.33
C THR A 96 -8.57 -9.66 2.18
N LYS A 97 -9.61 -8.87 1.89
CA LYS A 97 -10.51 -9.10 0.75
C LYS A 97 -9.76 -9.01 -0.58
N MET A 98 -8.90 -7.99 -0.75
CA MET A 98 -8.07 -7.85 -1.94
C MET A 98 -7.11 -9.03 -2.09
N ALA A 99 -6.46 -9.46 -1.00
CA ALA A 99 -5.62 -10.65 -1.04
C ALA A 99 -6.41 -11.87 -1.52
N LYS A 100 -7.58 -12.16 -0.95
CA LYS A 100 -8.43 -13.28 -1.40
C LYS A 100 -8.95 -13.15 -2.83
N LYS A 101 -9.14 -11.92 -3.33
CA LYS A 101 -9.73 -11.65 -4.64
C LYS A 101 -8.73 -11.64 -5.78
N TYR A 102 -7.52 -11.13 -5.52
CA TYR A 102 -6.52 -10.85 -6.55
C TYR A 102 -5.28 -11.74 -6.42
N SER A 103 -5.21 -12.65 -5.45
CA SER A 103 -4.08 -13.56 -5.30
C SER A 103 -3.89 -14.44 -6.54
N ILE A 104 -2.65 -14.59 -6.99
CA ILE A 104 -2.30 -15.51 -8.09
C ILE A 104 -2.58 -16.96 -7.67
N ARG A 105 -2.26 -17.30 -6.43
CA ARG A 105 -2.57 -18.60 -5.82
C ARG A 105 -3.87 -18.50 -5.05
N ASP A 106 -4.83 -19.37 -5.35
CA ASP A 106 -6.13 -19.37 -4.69
C ASP A 106 -5.99 -19.54 -3.18
N ILE A 107 -6.47 -18.53 -2.44
CA ILE A 107 -6.42 -18.52 -0.98
C ILE A 107 -7.59 -19.29 -0.41
N LYS A 108 -7.28 -20.25 0.45
CA LYS A 108 -8.24 -20.95 1.31
C LYS A 108 -8.63 -20.09 2.50
N ASP A 109 -7.65 -19.58 3.25
CA ASP A 109 -7.94 -18.69 4.37
C ASP A 109 -6.78 -17.76 4.73
N ILE A 110 -7.09 -16.67 5.44
CA ILE A 110 -6.12 -15.74 6.00
C ILE A 110 -6.57 -15.41 7.42
N TYR A 111 -5.69 -15.58 8.39
CA TYR A 111 -5.99 -15.25 9.78
C TYR A 111 -4.77 -14.70 10.51
N ALA A 112 -5.02 -14.05 11.65
CA ALA A 112 -3.99 -13.58 12.56
C ALA A 112 -4.34 -13.91 14.01
N LYS A 113 -3.32 -14.19 14.82
CA LYS A 113 -3.42 -14.52 16.24
C LYS A 113 -2.32 -13.80 17.01
N VAL A 114 -2.58 -13.57 18.29
CA VAL A 114 -1.55 -13.16 19.25
C VAL A 114 -1.00 -14.40 19.94
N VAL A 115 0.28 -14.33 20.29
CA VAL A 115 0.96 -15.32 21.13
C VAL A 115 1.13 -14.67 22.49
N ARG A 116 0.59 -15.32 23.52
CA ARG A 116 0.68 -14.87 24.92
C ARG A 116 1.68 -15.74 25.67
N LYS A 117 2.18 -15.20 26.77
CA LYS A 117 3.05 -15.95 27.67
C LYS A 117 2.34 -17.24 28.10
N GLY A 118 3.02 -18.38 27.94
CA GLY A 118 2.49 -19.71 28.23
C GLY A 118 1.91 -20.45 27.02
N ASP A 119 1.63 -19.77 25.91
CA ASP A 119 1.25 -20.46 24.66
C ASP A 119 2.46 -21.18 24.05
N GLU A 120 2.21 -22.28 23.34
CA GLU A 120 3.24 -22.92 22.51
C GLU A 120 3.14 -22.39 21.07
N PHE A 121 4.25 -21.84 20.57
CA PHE A 121 4.36 -21.34 19.21
C PHE A 121 5.68 -21.79 18.60
N LYS A 122 5.63 -22.42 17.42
CA LYS A 122 6.81 -22.92 16.70
C LYS A 122 6.74 -22.57 15.22
N GLU A 123 7.88 -22.14 14.69
CA GLU A 123 8.14 -21.91 13.28
C GLU A 123 9.11 -22.98 12.79
N GLU A 124 8.69 -23.77 11.81
CA GLU A 124 9.48 -24.90 11.29
C GLU A 124 9.53 -24.89 9.76
N ILE A 125 10.55 -25.54 9.21
CA ILE A 125 10.65 -25.83 7.77
C ILE A 125 10.67 -27.36 7.64
N VAL A 126 9.59 -27.93 7.11
CA VAL A 126 9.44 -29.38 6.94
C VAL A 126 9.52 -29.67 5.44
N ALA A 127 10.55 -30.40 5.02
CA ALA A 127 10.78 -30.74 3.61
C ALA A 127 10.76 -29.50 2.66
N GLY A 128 11.29 -28.37 3.12
CA GLY A 128 11.31 -27.12 2.37
C GLY A 128 10.02 -26.29 2.44
N GLN A 129 8.99 -26.77 3.12
CA GLN A 129 7.73 -26.04 3.34
C GLN A 129 7.73 -25.35 4.70
N GLN A 130 7.34 -24.08 4.71
CA GLN A 130 7.14 -23.29 5.92
C GLN A 130 5.92 -23.81 6.68
N VAL A 131 6.07 -24.03 7.99
CA VAL A 131 5.00 -24.52 8.88
C VAL A 131 4.96 -23.69 10.16
N VAL A 132 3.75 -23.40 10.63
CA VAL A 132 3.49 -22.81 11.94
C VAL A 132 2.66 -23.78 12.78
N ASP A 133 3.18 -24.20 13.93
CA ASP A 133 2.43 -24.95 14.95
C ASP A 133 2.12 -24.02 16.13
N PHE A 134 0.84 -23.78 16.39
CA PHE A 134 0.38 -22.90 17.45
C PHE A 134 -0.66 -23.61 18.33
N LYS A 135 -0.34 -23.76 19.61
CA LYS A 135 -1.22 -24.34 20.64
C LYS A 135 -1.47 -23.28 21.71
N PRO A 136 -2.54 -22.48 21.57
CA PRO A 136 -2.89 -21.49 22.58
C PRO A 136 -3.37 -22.17 23.85
N LEU A 137 -3.02 -21.61 25.00
CA LEU A 137 -3.68 -21.97 26.25
C LEU A 137 -5.14 -21.45 26.20
N PRO A 138 -6.15 -22.29 26.48
CA PRO A 138 -7.54 -21.85 26.50
C PRO A 138 -7.76 -20.69 27.48
N PHE A 139 -8.40 -19.61 27.02
CA PHE A 139 -8.68 -18.41 27.82
C PHE A 139 -7.43 -17.76 28.44
N ASN A 140 -6.30 -17.79 27.72
CA ASN A 140 -5.07 -17.17 28.18
C ASN A 140 -5.19 -15.63 28.17
N ASP A 141 -5.17 -15.04 29.37
CA ASP A 141 -5.16 -13.58 29.57
C ASP A 141 -3.76 -13.03 29.89
N ALA A 142 -2.72 -13.86 29.83
CA ALA A 142 -1.34 -13.43 30.09
C ALA A 142 -0.84 -12.42 29.05
N GLU A 143 0.28 -11.76 29.37
CA GLU A 143 0.88 -10.74 28.51
C GLU A 143 1.14 -11.25 27.08
N ILE A 144 0.87 -10.40 26.08
CA ILE A 144 1.15 -10.69 24.67
C ILE A 144 2.66 -10.56 24.44
N ILE A 145 3.29 -11.63 23.96
CA ILE A 145 4.72 -11.67 23.63
C ILE A 145 4.99 -11.49 22.13
N GLY A 146 3.96 -11.69 21.30
CA GLY A 146 4.02 -11.45 19.86
C GLY A 146 2.69 -11.67 19.17
N ALA A 147 2.71 -11.57 17.85
CA ALA A 147 1.59 -11.92 16.99
C ALA A 147 2.10 -12.55 15.70
N PHE A 148 1.23 -13.29 15.04
CA PHE A 148 1.50 -13.87 13.74
C PHE A 148 0.25 -13.84 12.84
N ALA A 149 0.48 -13.87 11.54
CA ALA A 149 -0.54 -14.05 10.53
C ALA A 149 -0.16 -15.21 9.60
N VAL A 150 -1.16 -15.94 9.10
CA VAL A 150 -0.99 -17.06 8.17
C VAL A 150 -1.94 -16.89 6.99
N VAL A 151 -1.45 -17.18 5.80
CA VAL A 151 -2.26 -17.45 4.62
C VAL A 151 -2.14 -18.93 4.28
N LEU A 152 -3.28 -19.57 4.07
CA LEU A 152 -3.41 -20.94 3.61
C LEU A 152 -3.91 -20.92 2.17
N TYR A 153 -3.23 -21.63 1.29
CA TYR A 153 -3.62 -21.76 -0.11
C TYR A 153 -4.41 -23.06 -0.35
N GLN A 154 -5.23 -23.09 -1.40
CA GLN A 154 -6.00 -24.28 -1.76
C GLN A 154 -5.12 -25.45 -2.22
N ASP A 155 -3.93 -25.15 -2.74
CA ASP A 155 -2.91 -26.13 -3.15
C ASP A 155 -2.15 -26.77 -1.96
N GLY A 156 -2.50 -26.38 -0.72
CA GLY A 156 -1.89 -26.91 0.50
C GLY A 156 -0.66 -26.13 0.98
N GLY A 157 -0.17 -25.16 0.21
CA GLY A 157 0.91 -24.29 0.67
C GLY A 157 0.46 -23.27 1.71
N MET A 158 1.43 -22.68 2.40
CA MET A 158 1.20 -21.57 3.32
C MET A 158 2.35 -20.58 3.30
N GLU A 159 2.04 -19.34 3.68
CA GLU A 159 3.02 -18.32 4.05
C GLU A 159 2.60 -17.70 5.38
N TYR A 160 3.55 -17.13 6.09
CA TYR A 160 3.26 -16.49 7.37
C TYR A 160 4.11 -15.24 7.61
N GLU A 161 3.67 -14.45 8.58
CA GLU A 161 4.39 -13.31 9.13
C GLU A 161 4.36 -13.38 10.65
N THR A 162 5.50 -13.22 11.29
CA THR A 162 5.66 -13.24 12.75
C THR A 162 6.31 -11.95 13.22
N MET A 163 5.82 -11.43 14.34
CA MET A 163 6.42 -10.26 14.99
C MET A 163 6.33 -10.38 16.50
N SER A 164 7.43 -10.09 17.19
CA SER A 164 7.44 -9.88 18.63
C SER A 164 6.70 -8.60 19.01
N THR A 165 6.21 -8.53 20.25
CA THR A 165 5.62 -7.31 20.83
C THR A 165 6.54 -6.10 20.64
N LYS A 166 7.85 -6.27 20.86
CA LYS A 166 8.84 -5.20 20.66
C LYS A 166 8.85 -4.64 19.24
N GLN A 167 8.75 -5.50 18.22
CA GLN A 167 8.75 -5.05 16.82
C GLN A 167 7.44 -4.35 16.47
N ILE A 168 6.30 -4.85 16.94
CA ILE A 168 4.98 -4.24 16.71
C ILE A 168 4.91 -2.86 17.37
N GLU A 169 5.38 -2.75 18.61
CA GLU A 169 5.43 -1.47 19.33
C GLU A 169 6.41 -0.49 18.67
N GLY A 170 7.53 -0.98 18.14
CA GLY A 170 8.41 -0.19 17.29
C GLY A 170 7.71 0.37 16.06
N ILE A 171 6.85 -0.42 15.39
CA ILE A 171 6.05 0.08 14.26
C ILE A 171 5.04 1.13 14.72
N ARG A 172 4.36 0.89 15.85
CA ARG A 172 3.40 1.84 16.44
C ARG A 172 4.06 3.19 16.66
N ASP A 173 5.21 3.20 17.34
CA ASP A 173 5.83 4.42 17.83
C ASP A 173 6.46 5.24 16.71
N ASN A 174 6.97 4.58 15.65
CA ASN A 174 7.65 5.25 14.53
C ASN A 174 6.71 5.62 13.37
N PHE A 175 5.64 4.88 13.11
CA PHE A 175 4.85 5.02 11.88
C PHE A 175 3.36 5.27 12.11
N SER A 176 2.84 5.12 13.33
CA SER A 176 1.43 5.38 13.61
C SER A 176 1.17 6.87 13.87
N LYS A 177 0.39 7.51 12.99
CA LYS A 177 -0.15 8.85 13.22
C LYS A 177 -1.07 8.94 14.45
N MET A 178 -1.57 7.80 14.95
CA MET A 178 -2.45 7.70 16.12
C MET A 178 -1.94 6.65 17.13
N LYS A 179 -0.66 6.71 17.51
CA LYS A 179 -0.05 5.77 18.47
C LYS A 179 -0.81 5.65 19.81
N ASN A 180 -1.47 6.71 20.26
CA ASN A 180 -2.28 6.74 21.49
C ASN A 180 -3.79 6.55 21.22
N GLY A 181 -4.18 6.13 20.02
CA GLY A 181 -5.57 5.94 19.65
C GLY A 181 -6.24 4.78 20.40
N LEU A 182 -7.58 4.73 20.35
CA LEU A 182 -8.37 3.69 21.01
C LEU A 182 -7.98 2.27 20.58
N MET A 183 -7.59 2.08 19.31
CA MET A 183 -7.14 0.79 18.79
C MET A 183 -5.93 0.24 19.57
N TRP A 184 -4.98 1.11 19.93
CA TRP A 184 -3.77 0.71 20.64
C TRP A 184 -3.95 0.65 22.16
N THR A 185 -4.85 1.49 22.71
CA THR A 185 -5.02 1.63 24.17
C THR A 185 -6.15 0.78 24.75
N LYS A 186 -7.22 0.53 23.99
CA LYS A 186 -8.40 -0.25 24.43
C LYS A 186 -8.45 -1.64 23.84
N THR A 187 -7.92 -1.84 22.63
CA THR A 187 -7.94 -3.14 21.93
C THR A 187 -6.58 -3.50 21.34
N PRO A 188 -5.49 -3.52 22.15
CA PRO A 188 -4.13 -3.72 21.66
C PRO A 188 -3.96 -5.04 20.88
N GLU A 189 -4.67 -6.09 21.27
CA GLU A 189 -4.68 -7.38 20.55
C GLU A 189 -5.09 -7.23 19.08
N GLU A 190 -6.12 -6.43 18.80
CA GLU A 190 -6.58 -6.17 17.43
C GLU A 190 -5.58 -5.30 16.66
N ALA A 191 -4.89 -4.38 17.33
CA ALA A 191 -3.80 -3.61 16.73
C ALA A 191 -2.62 -4.50 16.32
N TYR A 192 -2.29 -5.51 17.14
CA TYR A 192 -1.18 -6.42 16.89
C TYR A 192 -1.52 -7.35 15.74
N LYS A 193 -2.71 -7.97 15.75
CA LYS A 193 -3.22 -8.78 14.62
C LYS A 193 -3.25 -7.97 13.33
N LYS A 194 -3.74 -6.73 13.37
CA LYS A 194 -3.77 -5.83 12.21
C LYS A 194 -2.37 -5.60 11.63
N THR A 195 -1.37 -5.41 12.48
CA THR A 195 0.02 -5.13 12.05
C THR A 195 0.61 -6.30 11.26
N VAL A 196 0.53 -7.52 11.81
CA VAL A 196 1.07 -8.72 11.13
C VAL A 196 0.26 -9.08 9.89
N LEU A 197 -1.07 -8.92 9.94
CA LEU A 197 -1.94 -9.19 8.80
C LEU A 197 -1.64 -8.25 7.62
N ARG A 198 -1.42 -6.96 7.89
CA ARG A 198 -1.00 -5.98 6.87
C ARG A 198 0.30 -6.34 6.18
N ARG A 199 1.27 -6.83 6.95
CA ARG A 199 2.57 -7.20 6.41
C ARG A 199 2.48 -8.49 5.60
N LEU A 200 1.70 -9.46 6.07
CA LEU A 200 1.41 -10.69 5.32
C LEU A 200 0.69 -10.40 4.00
N THR A 201 -0.42 -9.64 4.03
CA THR A 201 -1.21 -9.39 2.81
C THR A 201 -0.43 -8.63 1.74
N LYS A 202 0.61 -7.88 2.11
CA LYS A 202 1.54 -7.24 1.15
C LYS A 202 2.47 -8.25 0.46
N LYS A 203 2.88 -9.33 1.15
CA LYS A 203 3.74 -10.37 0.58
C LYS A 203 3.03 -11.24 -0.45
N ILE A 204 1.73 -11.44 -0.26
CA ILE A 204 0.90 -12.22 -1.18
C ILE A 204 0.97 -11.60 -2.58
N GLU A 205 1.43 -12.39 -3.55
CA GLU A 205 1.46 -12.00 -4.96
C GLU A 205 0.04 -11.85 -5.51
N LYS A 206 -0.19 -10.72 -6.19
CA LYS A 206 -1.50 -10.37 -6.73
C LYS A 206 -1.39 -10.09 -8.22
N ASP A 207 -2.42 -10.48 -8.95
CA ASP A 207 -2.61 -10.16 -10.36
C ASP A 207 -3.84 -9.25 -10.52
N PHE A 208 -3.62 -8.06 -11.06
CA PHE A 208 -4.65 -7.06 -11.29
C PHE A 208 -5.02 -7.05 -12.77
N ALA A 209 -6.32 -7.04 -13.07
CA ALA A 209 -6.82 -7.13 -14.43
C ALA A 209 -6.60 -5.86 -15.26
N SER A 210 -6.25 -4.73 -14.62
CA SER A 210 -6.02 -3.47 -15.32
C SER A 210 -4.92 -2.62 -14.66
N ILE A 211 -4.31 -1.73 -15.45
CA ILE A 211 -3.31 -0.77 -14.98
C ILE A 211 -3.91 0.18 -13.93
N ASP A 212 -5.18 0.56 -14.08
CA ASP A 212 -5.87 1.44 -13.13
C ASP A 212 -6.03 0.76 -11.75
N GLN A 213 -6.28 -0.55 -11.71
CA GLN A 213 -6.31 -1.34 -10.47
C GLN A 213 -4.93 -1.42 -9.83
N ALA A 214 -3.89 -1.74 -10.61
CA ALA A 214 -2.52 -1.81 -10.12
C ALA A 214 -2.05 -0.48 -9.53
N LYS A 215 -2.30 0.64 -10.23
CA LYS A 215 -1.98 1.99 -9.73
C LYS A 215 -2.74 2.35 -8.46
N ALA A 216 -4.05 2.05 -8.41
CA ALA A 216 -4.85 2.30 -7.21
C ALA A 216 -4.32 1.50 -6.01
N TYR A 217 -3.85 0.27 -6.24
CA TYR A 217 -3.25 -0.56 -5.20
C TYR A 217 -1.93 0.04 -4.72
N GLU A 218 -1.00 0.34 -5.63
CA GLU A 218 0.31 0.91 -5.33
C GLU A 218 0.19 2.19 -4.48
N GLU A 219 -0.60 3.15 -4.95
CA GLU A 219 -0.85 4.43 -4.27
C GLU A 219 -1.53 4.27 -2.88
N SER A 220 -2.23 3.15 -2.65
CA SER A 220 -2.88 2.85 -1.36
C SER A 220 -2.01 2.03 -0.42
N SER A 221 -1.07 1.26 -0.97
CA SER A 221 -0.23 0.30 -0.26
C SER A 221 1.02 0.94 0.33
N ASP A 222 1.40 2.10 -0.20
CA ASP A 222 2.38 3.01 0.40
C ASP A 222 1.82 3.54 1.73
N MET A 223 2.15 2.81 2.81
CA MET A 223 2.40 3.52 4.05
C MET A 223 3.38 4.63 3.67
N GLN A 224 3.00 5.89 3.89
CA GLN A 224 3.90 7.03 3.78
C GLN A 224 5.06 6.83 4.78
N PHE A 225 6.03 5.99 4.41
CA PHE A 225 7.42 6.06 4.80
C PHE A 225 8.14 7.03 3.87
N LYS A 226 7.42 8.00 3.28
CA LYS A 226 8.01 9.30 3.08
C LYS A 226 8.37 9.79 4.48
N GLN A 227 9.60 9.49 4.91
CA GLN A 227 10.40 10.54 5.51
C GLN A 227 10.11 11.80 4.69
N ASP A 228 9.98 12.94 5.36
CA ASP A 228 10.17 14.20 4.65
C ASP A 228 11.55 14.11 3.97
N GLU A 229 11.58 13.55 2.76
CA GLU A 229 12.44 14.02 1.71
C GLU A 229 12.00 15.48 1.60
N GLN A 230 12.66 16.31 2.40
CA GLN A 230 13.07 17.60 1.93
C GLN A 230 13.40 17.39 0.46
N LYS A 231 12.61 17.99 -0.42
CA LYS A 231 12.91 18.06 -1.84
C LYS A 231 14.33 18.59 -1.91
N GLN A 232 15.31 17.69 -1.96
CA GLN A 232 16.62 18.03 -2.43
C GLN A 232 16.36 18.25 -3.89
N ASP A 233 16.41 19.51 -4.28
CA ASP A 233 16.47 19.93 -5.67
C ASP A 233 17.34 18.91 -6.40
N ALA A 234 16.76 18.26 -7.41
CA ALA A 234 17.50 17.36 -8.26
C ALA A 234 18.64 18.16 -8.89
N LYS A 235 19.83 18.08 -8.27
CA LYS A 235 21.05 18.53 -8.91
C LYS A 235 21.31 17.54 -10.03
N ASP A 236 21.21 18.06 -11.24
CA ASP A 236 21.62 17.38 -12.46
C ASP A 236 22.99 16.71 -12.24
N PRO A 237 23.10 15.37 -12.38
CA PRO A 237 24.36 14.64 -12.22
C PRO A 237 25.48 15.07 -13.19
N PHE A 238 25.19 15.96 -14.13
CA PHE A 238 26.14 16.47 -15.13
C PHE A 238 26.44 17.97 -15.00
N ALA A 239 25.98 18.64 -13.94
CA ALA A 239 26.20 20.09 -13.77
C ALA A 239 27.65 20.50 -13.47
N ASP A 240 28.54 19.57 -13.10
CA ASP A 240 29.97 19.83 -12.80
C ASP A 240 30.94 19.06 -13.71
N ALA A 241 30.53 18.68 -14.94
CA ALA A 241 31.47 18.25 -15.96
C ALA A 241 32.13 19.48 -16.61
N VAL A 242 33.21 19.94 -15.97
CA VAL A 242 34.10 21.02 -16.41
C VAL A 242 34.60 20.78 -17.84
N ASP A 243 34.54 21.85 -18.63
CA ASP A 243 35.03 21.99 -19.99
C ASP A 243 36.42 21.36 -20.19
N VAL A 244 36.51 20.37 -21.08
CA VAL A 244 37.80 19.91 -21.60
C VAL A 244 38.08 20.72 -22.86
N GLU A 245 38.85 21.79 -22.71
CA GLU A 245 39.51 22.49 -23.82
C GLU A 245 40.43 21.50 -24.55
N PHE A 246 40.12 21.25 -25.83
CA PHE A 246 41.03 20.56 -26.74
C PHE A 246 42.11 21.55 -27.18
N THR A 247 43.28 21.49 -26.56
CA THR A 247 44.49 22.14 -27.07
C THR A 247 45.15 21.24 -28.11
N GLU A 248 45.20 21.70 -29.37
CA GLU A 248 46.07 21.15 -30.40
C GLU A 248 47.53 21.46 -30.04
N GLU A 249 48.34 20.42 -29.82
CA GLU A 249 49.80 20.55 -29.82
C GLU A 249 50.38 19.91 -31.09
N THR A 250 50.93 20.78 -31.93
CA THR A 250 51.74 20.46 -33.10
C THR A 250 53.23 20.44 -32.78
N GLU A 251 53.89 19.47 -33.40
CA GLU A 251 55.31 19.38 -33.81
C GLU A 251 56.41 19.03 -32.80
N GLY A 252 57.23 18.05 -33.18
CA GLY A 252 58.62 17.99 -32.72
C GLY A 252 59.39 16.67 -32.83
N GLN A 253 59.65 16.22 -34.06
CA GLN A 253 60.83 15.46 -34.53
C GLN A 253 61.67 14.60 -33.55
N VAL A 254 61.81 13.30 -33.89
CA VAL A 254 63.08 12.56 -33.75
C VAL A 254 63.61 12.24 -35.15
N ARG A 255 64.90 12.48 -35.35
CA ARG A 255 65.64 12.51 -36.62
C ARG A 255 66.51 11.26 -36.75
N LEU A 256 66.87 10.93 -38.01
CA LEU A 256 68.06 10.18 -38.51
C LEU A 256 67.94 8.63 -38.40
N ASP A 257 68.25 7.79 -39.40
CA ASP A 257 68.95 7.80 -40.70
C ASP A 257 68.36 6.65 -41.57
N GLY A 258 68.51 6.48 -42.89
CA GLY A 258 69.39 7.05 -43.91
C GLY A 258 69.13 6.34 -45.26
N GLU A 259 69.82 6.84 -46.30
CA GLU A 259 70.04 6.27 -47.65
C GLU A 259 68.84 6.09 -48.59
N ALA A 260 68.93 6.27 -49.91
CA ALA A 260 69.84 6.95 -50.84
C ALA A 260 69.21 6.72 -52.24
N ASP A 261 69.48 7.63 -53.19
CA ASP A 261 69.23 7.52 -54.63
C ASP A 261 67.76 7.43 -55.11
N GLY A 262 67.32 8.12 -56.16
CA GLY A 262 68.07 8.85 -57.16
C GLY A 262 67.30 8.79 -58.49
N ALA A 263 67.07 9.98 -59.05
CA ALA A 263 66.90 10.28 -60.46
C ALA A 263 65.61 9.90 -61.21
N LYS A 264 64.97 10.99 -61.67
CA LYS A 264 64.30 11.24 -62.97
C LYS A 264 62.94 10.60 -63.24
#